data_AF-A0ABD2N9S4-F1
#
_entry.id   AF-A0ABD2N9S4-F1
#
_cell.length_a   1.000
_cell.length_b   1.000
_cell.length_c   1.000
_cell.angle_alpha   90.00
_cell.angle_beta   90.00
_cell.angle_gamma   90.00
#
_symmetry.space_group_name_H-M   'P 1'
#
loop_
_entity.id
_entity.type
_entity.pdbx_description
1 polymer ?
#
loop_
_entity_poly.entity_id
_entity_poly.type
_entity_poly.pdbx_seq_one_letter_code
_entity_poly.pdbx_strand_id
1 'polypeptide(L)'
;MNKLNMLSARKVKLHGMTSAKWTTKDKITQYKGLINLYLRDSAILKTDTNVTKRRQAKELKQLQKQIETNRGVLDNAVRGDKQQLRNTLAEHREMQLAYQNHQPRKVIDAIHQINFNKRKELDKLEFRMKQKSDKLIDLKLELAVLEDRLKYVNPNDFPIEKQSAIVTGKVQDAILKKEAALAIRQTFIQIIDIMKKDALYFDAILATMKGDAEAQGACMINATKLGQLATEYLDDRRNEYKTLEKAVKRDMLARKQDLMTMQKKITNFATNIKQLLRRDSDLNLGLITIERSDSEIELRESFAKIVETLNALKNSTLVSNFDQIYPCFQTQLDHFERLTAQAVKCEENRDILLKKANHAEVMRDVMNNSMVDTTFQYKSEKKELLAQTDIQKERRRHALEVLKNKSDLLAKVRISLRQLQQMVKIFKMDGIPPEVYPGAGDEDAIVKPEEDEIDGIQIVHYLRRCLTRLMIQVALRQPIGYEEGLKNFENMITERSRIIPLDVKVSDESLLEGMALEISTVPTREEIKRISGEIVDINTKTEEYMASHGKL
;
A
#
# COMPACT_ATOMS: atom_id res chain seq x y z
N MET A 1 66.31 -9.25 -107.72
CA MET A 1 65.96 -9.17 -109.15
C MET A 1 67.21 -9.40 -109.98
N ASN A 2 67.34 -10.55 -110.65
CA ASN A 2 68.45 -10.80 -111.57
C ASN A 2 68.31 -9.92 -112.82
N LYS A 3 69.32 -9.12 -113.15
CA LYS A 3 69.39 -8.43 -114.45
C LYS A 3 69.64 -9.48 -115.54
N LEU A 4 68.58 -9.95 -116.20
CA LEU A 4 68.65 -10.84 -117.35
C LEU A 4 69.34 -10.14 -118.53
N ASN A 5 70.65 -10.33 -118.66
CA ASN A 5 71.43 -9.73 -119.72
C ASN A 5 71.27 -10.52 -121.04
N MET A 6 70.20 -10.19 -121.78
CA MET A 6 69.81 -10.84 -123.03
C MET A 6 70.83 -10.73 -124.18
N LEU A 7 71.77 -9.77 -124.09
CA LEU A 7 72.86 -9.59 -125.05
C LEU A 7 74.03 -10.57 -124.83
N SER A 8 73.95 -11.48 -123.86
CA SER A 8 74.95 -12.53 -123.69
C SER A 8 75.01 -13.45 -124.92
N ALA A 9 76.23 -13.72 -125.41
CA ALA A 9 76.48 -14.41 -126.68
C ALA A 9 75.77 -15.77 -126.84
N ARG A 10 75.43 -16.43 -125.73
CA ARG A 10 74.67 -17.69 -125.70
C ARG A 10 73.25 -17.54 -126.25
N LYS A 11 72.56 -16.42 -126.01
CA LYS A 11 71.19 -16.18 -126.49
C LYS A 11 71.10 -15.58 -127.88
N VAL A 12 72.17 -14.92 -128.36
CA VAL A 12 72.27 -14.44 -129.75
C VAL A 12 72.13 -15.60 -130.76
N LYS A 13 72.66 -16.79 -130.44
CA LYS A 13 72.46 -18.00 -131.25
C LYS A 13 71.00 -18.44 -131.35
N LEU A 14 70.19 -18.22 -130.31
CA LEU A 14 68.80 -18.67 -130.24
C LEU A 14 67.85 -17.82 -131.12
N HIS A 15 68.31 -16.63 -131.54
CA HIS A 15 67.57 -15.72 -132.41
C HIS A 15 67.96 -15.84 -133.91
N GLY A 16 68.76 -16.85 -134.30
CA GLY A 16 68.98 -17.24 -135.71
C GLY A 16 69.79 -16.26 -136.57
N MET A 17 70.43 -15.23 -135.98
CA MET A 17 70.98 -14.08 -136.72
C MET A 17 72.38 -14.30 -137.35
N THR A 18 72.73 -15.54 -137.73
CA THR A 18 74.07 -15.91 -138.23
C THR A 18 74.22 -15.92 -139.75
N SER A 19 73.16 -15.71 -140.52
CA SER A 19 73.22 -15.74 -141.99
C SER A 19 74.18 -14.67 -142.56
N ALA A 20 75.08 -15.11 -143.46
CA ALA A 20 76.04 -14.26 -144.14
C ALA A 20 75.39 -13.35 -145.22
N LYS A 21 74.20 -13.73 -145.73
CA LYS A 21 73.44 -12.93 -146.71
C LYS A 21 72.69 -11.76 -146.08
N TRP A 22 72.58 -11.69 -144.75
CA TRP A 22 71.90 -10.59 -144.07
C TRP A 22 72.80 -9.37 -144.03
N THR A 23 72.35 -8.29 -144.68
CA THR A 23 73.06 -7.02 -144.65
C THR A 23 73.14 -6.48 -143.22
N THR A 24 74.13 -5.65 -142.95
CA THR A 24 74.30 -5.00 -141.63
C THR A 24 73.03 -4.24 -141.23
N LYS A 25 72.28 -3.70 -142.21
CA LYS A 25 71.02 -2.97 -142.04
C LYS A 25 69.88 -3.87 -141.53
N ASP A 26 69.78 -5.10 -142.02
CA ASP A 26 68.73 -6.06 -141.61
C ASP A 26 68.95 -6.55 -140.18
N LYS A 27 70.21 -6.88 -139.85
CA LYS A 27 70.63 -7.24 -138.49
C LYS A 27 70.31 -6.11 -137.50
N ILE A 28 70.68 -4.87 -137.83
CA ILE A 28 70.34 -3.69 -137.02
C ILE A 28 68.82 -3.53 -136.85
N THR A 29 68.03 -3.77 -137.89
CA THR A 29 66.56 -3.63 -137.84
C THR A 29 65.93 -4.67 -136.92
N GLN A 30 66.37 -5.93 -136.98
CA GLN A 30 65.89 -6.99 -136.09
C GLN A 30 66.36 -6.80 -134.64
N TYR A 31 67.60 -6.35 -134.41
CA TYR A 31 68.04 -5.97 -133.06
C TYR A 31 67.22 -4.80 -132.50
N LYS A 32 66.90 -3.78 -133.31
CA LYS A 32 65.96 -2.71 -132.91
C LYS A 32 64.57 -3.26 -132.56
N GLY A 33 64.05 -4.21 -133.33
CA GLY A 33 62.78 -4.90 -133.04
C GLY A 33 62.79 -5.62 -131.69
N LEU A 34 63.82 -6.43 -131.42
CA LEU A 34 63.98 -7.15 -130.15
C LEU A 34 64.18 -6.20 -128.96
N ILE A 35 64.96 -5.13 -129.13
CA ILE A 35 65.14 -4.08 -128.12
C ILE A 35 63.80 -3.39 -127.83
N ASN A 36 63.01 -3.06 -128.86
CA ASN A 36 61.70 -2.43 -128.69
C ASN A 36 60.69 -3.34 -127.97
N LEU A 37 60.71 -4.66 -128.25
CA LEU A 37 59.90 -5.63 -127.51
C LEU A 37 60.31 -5.68 -126.04
N TYR A 38 61.61 -5.80 -125.75
CA TYR A 38 62.13 -5.82 -124.39
C TYR A 38 61.86 -4.51 -123.62
N LEU A 39 61.93 -3.35 -124.29
CA LEU A 39 61.57 -2.07 -123.68
C LEU A 39 60.07 -2.01 -123.34
N ARG A 40 59.20 -2.59 -124.18
CA ARG A 40 57.76 -2.73 -123.91
C ARG A 40 57.51 -3.68 -122.74
N ASP A 41 58.08 -4.88 -122.74
CA ASP A 41 57.91 -5.86 -121.65
C ASP A 41 58.50 -5.35 -120.33
N SER A 42 59.64 -4.64 -120.38
CA SER A 42 60.21 -3.98 -119.22
C SER A 42 59.34 -2.83 -118.70
N ALA A 43 58.64 -2.11 -119.58
CA ALA A 43 57.65 -1.11 -119.18
C ALA A 43 56.41 -1.75 -118.53
N ILE A 44 55.89 -2.85 -119.09
CA ILE A 44 54.76 -3.62 -118.55
C ILE A 44 55.11 -4.21 -117.18
N LEU A 45 56.27 -4.86 -117.04
CA LEU A 45 56.76 -5.35 -115.75
C LEU A 45 56.95 -4.22 -114.71
N LYS A 46 57.37 -3.02 -115.13
CA LYS A 46 57.42 -1.84 -114.26
C LYS A 46 56.02 -1.37 -113.85
N THR A 47 55.03 -1.38 -114.75
CA THR A 47 53.65 -1.03 -114.38
C THR A 47 53.04 -2.06 -113.44
N ASP A 48 53.21 -3.36 -113.69
CA ASP A 48 52.66 -4.44 -112.86
C ASP A 48 53.32 -4.50 -111.47
N THR A 49 54.64 -4.33 -111.40
CA THR A 49 55.34 -4.20 -110.10
C THR A 49 54.94 -2.92 -109.36
N ASN A 50 54.56 -1.85 -110.06
CA ASN A 50 54.02 -0.64 -109.41
C ASN A 50 52.56 -0.82 -108.97
N VAL A 51 51.73 -1.53 -109.73
CA VAL A 51 50.33 -1.86 -109.38
C VAL A 51 50.29 -2.78 -108.16
N THR A 52 51.10 -3.85 -108.15
CA THR A 52 51.22 -4.77 -107.00
C THR A 52 51.76 -4.07 -105.76
N LYS A 53 52.80 -3.23 -105.86
CA LYS A 53 53.27 -2.37 -104.76
C LYS A 53 52.18 -1.43 -104.24
N ARG A 54 51.41 -0.78 -105.13
CA ARG A 54 50.29 0.09 -104.74
C ARG A 54 49.19 -0.68 -104.03
N ARG A 55 48.90 -1.92 -104.46
CA ARG A 55 47.94 -2.82 -103.81
C ARG A 55 48.42 -3.22 -102.41
N GLN A 56 49.65 -3.73 -102.30
CA GLN A 56 50.27 -4.10 -101.01
C GLN A 56 50.35 -2.91 -100.05
N ALA A 57 50.65 -1.70 -100.53
CA ALA A 57 50.66 -0.50 -99.71
C ALA A 57 49.25 -0.10 -99.21
N LYS A 58 48.18 -0.37 -99.98
CA LYS A 58 46.79 -0.20 -99.52
C LYS A 58 46.43 -1.26 -98.47
N GLU A 59 46.75 -2.53 -98.73
CA GLU A 59 46.51 -3.65 -97.82
C GLU A 59 47.25 -3.45 -96.48
N LEU A 60 48.51 -3.00 -96.50
CA LEU A 60 49.26 -2.64 -95.29
C LEU A 60 48.63 -1.49 -94.51
N LYS A 61 48.17 -0.42 -95.17
CA LYS A 61 47.43 0.68 -94.50
C LYS A 61 46.11 0.20 -93.90
N GLN A 62 45.41 -0.71 -94.57
CA GLN A 62 44.18 -1.30 -94.08
C GLN A 62 44.43 -2.19 -92.85
N LEU A 63 45.48 -3.02 -92.89
CA LEU A 63 45.93 -3.82 -91.75
C LEU A 63 46.37 -2.96 -90.57
N GLN A 64 47.11 -1.87 -90.80
CA GLN A 64 47.46 -0.90 -89.74
C GLN A 64 46.20 -0.30 -89.09
N LYS A 65 45.20 0.11 -89.89
CA LYS A 65 43.92 0.63 -89.38
C LYS A 65 43.14 -0.45 -88.61
N GLN A 66 43.17 -1.70 -89.05
CA GLN A 66 42.56 -2.84 -88.34
C GLN A 66 43.27 -3.15 -87.03
N ILE A 67 44.60 -3.14 -86.99
CA ILE A 67 45.39 -3.31 -85.76
C ILE A 67 45.07 -2.20 -84.77
N GLU A 68 44.99 -0.94 -85.21
CA GLU A 68 44.71 0.18 -84.32
C GLU A 68 43.27 0.17 -83.78
N THR A 69 42.29 -0.17 -84.62
CA THR A 69 40.90 -0.35 -84.15
C THR A 69 40.76 -1.56 -83.22
N ASN A 70 41.40 -2.69 -83.51
CA ASN A 70 41.41 -3.86 -82.63
C ASN A 70 42.12 -3.58 -81.30
N ARG A 71 43.18 -2.76 -81.29
CA ARG A 71 43.82 -2.27 -80.05
C ARG A 71 42.87 -1.41 -79.22
N GLY A 72 42.11 -0.52 -79.85
CA GLY A 72 41.07 0.26 -79.18
C GLY A 72 39.98 -0.60 -78.55
N VAL A 73 39.49 -1.60 -79.29
CA VAL A 73 38.51 -2.58 -78.78
C VAL A 73 39.10 -3.40 -77.62
N LEU A 74 40.37 -3.82 -77.71
CA LEU A 74 41.05 -4.57 -76.65
C LEU A 74 41.27 -3.71 -75.39
N ASP A 75 41.67 -2.44 -75.52
CA ASP A 75 41.82 -1.55 -74.36
C ASP A 75 40.46 -1.29 -73.68
N ASN A 76 39.39 -1.14 -74.46
CA ASN A 76 38.02 -1.06 -73.93
C ASN A 76 37.58 -2.37 -73.23
N ALA A 77 37.94 -3.55 -73.76
CA ALA A 77 37.63 -4.82 -73.12
C ALA A 77 38.41 -5.06 -71.81
N VAL A 78 39.68 -4.62 -71.75
CA VAL A 78 40.56 -4.81 -70.59
C VAL A 78 40.36 -3.73 -69.51
N ARG A 79 40.06 -2.49 -69.90
CA ARG A 79 39.92 -1.36 -68.96
C ARG A 79 38.49 -0.87 -68.75
N GLY A 80 37.54 -1.31 -69.56
CA GLY A 80 36.18 -0.79 -69.62
C GLY A 80 36.03 0.40 -70.58
N ASP A 81 34.80 0.68 -71.00
CA ASP A 81 34.49 1.81 -71.87
C ASP A 81 34.57 3.14 -71.09
N LYS A 82 35.63 3.91 -71.39
CA LYS A 82 35.90 5.21 -70.78
C LYS A 82 34.85 6.27 -71.16
N GLN A 83 34.24 6.16 -72.34
CA GLN A 83 33.22 7.12 -72.79
C GLN A 83 31.90 6.87 -72.06
N GLN A 84 31.52 5.61 -71.83
CA GLN A 84 30.38 5.29 -70.99
C GLN A 84 30.58 5.76 -69.55
N LEU A 85 31.74 5.49 -68.94
CA LEU A 85 32.06 5.97 -67.59
C LEU A 85 32.01 7.52 -67.49
N ARG A 86 32.47 8.21 -68.53
CA ARG A 86 32.41 9.68 -68.59
C ARG A 86 30.97 10.19 -68.70
N ASN A 87 30.12 9.49 -69.46
CA ASN A 87 28.70 9.83 -69.60
C ASN A 87 27.92 9.55 -68.30
N THR A 88 28.17 8.44 -67.60
CA THR A 88 27.46 8.11 -66.34
C THR A 88 27.84 9.05 -65.18
N LEU A 89 29.05 9.61 -65.20
CA LEU A 89 29.50 10.61 -64.22
C LEU A 89 29.26 12.06 -64.67
N ALA A 90 28.46 12.30 -65.72
CA ALA A 90 28.28 13.64 -66.29
C ALA A 90 27.69 14.68 -65.31
N GLU A 91 26.79 14.26 -64.41
CA GLU A 91 26.18 15.11 -63.38
C GLU A 91 27.16 15.47 -62.24
N HIS A 92 28.25 14.72 -62.08
CA HIS A 92 29.19 14.85 -60.97
C HIS A 92 30.61 15.11 -61.48
N ARG A 93 30.81 16.34 -61.98
CA ARG A 93 32.07 16.83 -62.57
C ARG A 93 33.32 16.51 -61.74
N GLU A 94 33.24 16.59 -60.42
CA GLU A 94 34.36 16.26 -59.51
C GLU A 94 34.73 14.77 -59.57
N MET A 95 33.73 13.87 -59.50
CA MET A 95 33.95 12.42 -59.64
C MET A 95 34.41 12.08 -61.06
N GLN A 96 33.86 12.75 -62.08
CA GLN A 96 34.28 12.57 -63.47
C GLN A 96 35.78 12.88 -63.64
N LEU A 97 36.27 13.99 -63.07
CA LEU A 97 37.68 14.37 -63.12
C LEU A 97 38.58 13.41 -62.31
N ALA A 98 38.16 13.00 -61.11
CA ALA A 98 38.93 12.07 -60.27
C ALA A 98 39.08 10.67 -60.89
N TYR A 99 38.04 10.20 -61.60
CA TYR A 99 37.93 8.81 -62.04
C TYR A 99 38.06 8.58 -63.55
N GLN A 100 38.25 9.62 -64.37
CA GLN A 100 38.29 9.54 -65.85
C GLN A 100 39.19 8.43 -66.43
N ASN A 101 40.34 8.16 -65.80
CA ASN A 101 41.34 7.19 -66.26
C ASN A 101 41.36 5.87 -65.47
N HIS A 102 40.41 5.69 -64.53
CA HIS A 102 40.33 4.51 -63.68
C HIS A 102 39.41 3.44 -64.29
N GLN A 103 39.69 2.16 -64.00
CA GLN A 103 38.84 1.04 -64.42
C GLN A 103 37.48 1.12 -63.69
N PRO A 104 36.32 0.95 -64.37
CA PRO A 104 34.99 1.11 -63.79
C PRO A 104 34.78 0.38 -62.46
N ARG A 105 35.30 -0.85 -62.32
CA ARG A 105 35.22 -1.63 -61.07
C ARG A 105 35.84 -0.90 -59.88
N LYS A 106 37.04 -0.33 -60.04
CA LYS A 106 37.71 0.45 -58.99
C LYS A 106 36.99 1.75 -58.67
N VAL A 107 36.31 2.33 -59.66
CA VAL A 107 35.48 3.54 -59.47
C VAL A 107 34.23 3.21 -58.66
N ILE A 108 33.57 2.09 -58.95
CA ILE A 108 32.45 1.56 -58.17
C ILE A 108 32.89 1.31 -56.71
N ASP A 109 34.00 0.61 -56.49
CA ASP A 109 34.55 0.35 -55.15
C ASP A 109 34.84 1.65 -54.38
N ALA A 110 35.44 2.64 -55.05
CA ALA A 110 35.73 3.96 -54.44
C ALA A 110 34.46 4.75 -54.11
N ILE A 111 33.45 4.74 -54.99
CA ILE A 111 32.15 5.38 -54.76
C ILE A 111 31.42 4.71 -53.59
N HIS A 112 31.43 3.38 -53.49
CA HIS A 112 30.87 2.66 -52.34
C HIS A 112 31.59 3.04 -51.04
N GLN A 113 32.93 3.13 -51.04
CA GLN A 113 33.68 3.56 -49.87
C GLN A 113 33.36 5.00 -49.44
N ILE A 114 33.23 5.93 -50.40
CA ILE A 114 32.83 7.32 -50.13
C ILE A 114 31.41 7.37 -49.58
N ASN A 115 30.47 6.64 -50.16
CA ASN A 115 29.08 6.59 -49.71
C ASN A 115 28.96 5.95 -48.31
N PHE A 116 29.72 4.90 -48.03
CA PHE A 116 29.80 4.31 -46.68
C PHE A 116 30.34 5.31 -45.66
N ASN A 117 31.42 6.04 -45.99
CA ASN A 117 31.98 7.07 -45.11
C ASN A 117 30.97 8.22 -44.89
N LYS A 118 30.30 8.70 -45.94
CA LYS A 118 29.24 9.73 -45.83
C LYS A 118 28.06 9.25 -44.98
N ARG A 119 27.61 8.01 -45.16
CA ARG A 119 26.54 7.41 -44.34
C ARG A 119 26.95 7.33 -42.87
N LYS A 120 28.16 6.86 -42.58
CA LYS A 120 28.72 6.81 -41.22
C LYS A 120 28.80 8.17 -40.54
N GLU A 121 29.14 9.24 -41.27
CA GLU A 121 29.10 10.61 -40.72
C GLU A 121 27.67 11.12 -40.53
N LEU A 122 26.74 10.78 -41.44
CA LEU A 122 25.32 11.09 -41.29
C LEU A 122 24.74 10.43 -40.03
N ASP A 123 24.97 9.12 -39.82
CA ASP A 123 24.48 8.38 -38.66
C ASP A 123 25.06 8.95 -37.34
N LYS A 124 26.34 9.39 -37.34
CA LYS A 124 26.94 10.13 -36.20
C LYS A 124 26.26 11.47 -35.93
N LEU A 125 25.88 12.20 -36.98
CA LEU A 125 25.19 13.49 -36.85
C LEU A 125 23.75 13.30 -36.36
N GLU A 126 23.01 12.31 -36.87
CA GLU A 126 21.70 11.91 -36.36
C GLU A 126 21.76 11.52 -34.87
N PHE A 127 22.75 10.72 -34.46
CA PHE A 127 22.93 10.36 -33.06
C PHE A 127 23.24 11.58 -32.17
N ARG A 128 24.11 12.49 -32.62
CA ARG A 128 24.38 13.75 -31.91
C ARG A 128 23.16 14.67 -31.85
N MET A 129 22.35 14.71 -32.91
CA MET A 129 21.10 15.45 -32.95
C MET A 129 20.12 14.88 -31.93
N LYS A 130 19.96 13.55 -31.88
CA LYS A 130 19.13 12.86 -30.90
C LYS A 130 19.58 13.14 -29.47
N GLN A 131 20.87 12.99 -29.17
CA GLN A 131 21.41 13.37 -27.85
C GLN A 131 21.14 14.84 -27.47
N LYS A 132 21.08 15.75 -28.44
CA LYS A 132 20.73 17.16 -28.21
C LYS A 132 19.23 17.38 -28.07
N SER A 133 18.37 16.64 -28.78
CA SER A 133 16.91 16.71 -28.61
C SER A 133 16.50 16.15 -27.25
N ASP A 134 17.10 15.03 -26.84
CA ASP A 134 16.82 14.38 -25.56
C ASP A 134 17.19 15.34 -24.41
N LYS A 135 18.40 15.92 -24.45
CA LYS A 135 18.82 16.98 -23.50
C LYS A 135 17.94 18.23 -23.53
N LEU A 136 17.40 18.62 -24.70
CA LEU A 136 16.47 19.75 -24.80
C LEU A 136 15.12 19.42 -24.14
N ILE A 137 14.65 18.17 -24.27
CA ILE A 137 13.45 17.68 -23.59
C ILE A 137 13.68 17.68 -22.08
N ASP A 138 14.80 17.12 -21.61
CA ASP A 138 15.17 17.09 -20.19
C ASP A 138 15.22 18.52 -19.60
N LEU A 139 15.91 19.45 -20.25
CA LEU A 139 16.00 20.85 -19.83
C LEU A 139 14.65 21.56 -19.87
N LYS A 140 13.75 21.22 -20.80
CA LYS A 140 12.39 21.77 -20.84
C LYS A 140 11.50 21.21 -19.74
N LEU A 141 11.67 19.94 -19.37
CA LEU A 141 10.98 19.34 -18.23
C LEU A 141 11.49 19.95 -16.91
N GLU A 142 12.80 20.15 -16.77
CA GLU A 142 13.38 20.84 -15.62
C GLU A 142 12.89 22.29 -15.52
N LEU A 143 12.86 23.02 -16.63
CA LEU A 143 12.32 24.39 -16.71
C LEU A 143 10.84 24.41 -16.30
N ALA A 144 10.02 23.52 -16.84
CA ALA A 144 8.60 23.42 -16.47
C ALA A 144 8.42 23.13 -14.97
N VAL A 145 9.20 22.20 -14.40
CA VAL A 145 9.19 21.91 -12.95
C VAL A 145 9.63 23.12 -12.11
N LEU A 146 10.55 23.95 -12.60
CA LEU A 146 10.96 25.19 -11.94
C LEU A 146 9.90 26.30 -12.05
N GLU A 147 9.26 26.48 -13.20
CA GLU A 147 8.12 27.38 -13.38
C GLU A 147 6.94 26.97 -12.48
N ASP A 148 6.65 25.66 -12.41
CA ASP A 148 5.62 25.09 -11.55
C ASP A 148 5.93 25.34 -10.07
N ARG A 149 7.18 25.16 -9.62
CA ARG A 149 7.62 25.51 -8.24
C ARG A 149 7.58 27.00 -7.94
N LEU A 150 7.77 27.87 -8.94
CA LEU A 150 7.65 29.32 -8.77
C LEU A 150 6.19 29.76 -8.69
N LYS A 151 5.29 29.06 -9.39
CA LYS A 151 3.87 29.38 -9.49
C LYS A 151 3.01 28.77 -8.39
N TYR A 152 3.39 27.58 -7.91
CA TYR A 152 2.66 26.81 -6.90
C TYR A 152 3.58 26.51 -5.71
N VAL A 153 3.34 27.20 -4.59
CA VAL A 153 4.15 27.09 -3.36
C VAL A 153 3.94 25.75 -2.65
N ASN A 154 2.73 25.17 -2.75
CA ASN A 154 2.41 23.84 -2.23
C ASN A 154 2.25 22.84 -3.39
N PRO A 155 2.71 21.58 -3.24
CA PRO A 155 2.49 20.54 -4.25
C PRO A 155 1.00 20.39 -4.61
N ASN A 156 0.13 20.28 -3.60
CA ASN A 156 -1.31 20.04 -3.77
C ASN A 156 -2.07 21.16 -4.51
N ASP A 157 -1.42 22.27 -4.89
CA ASP A 157 -2.07 23.35 -5.62
C ASP A 157 -2.16 23.12 -7.14
N PHE A 158 -1.46 22.12 -7.69
CA PHE A 158 -1.53 21.76 -9.11
C PHE A 158 -2.97 21.41 -9.55
N PRO A 159 -3.47 21.96 -10.67
CA PRO A 159 -4.81 21.67 -11.17
C PRO A 159 -5.06 20.17 -11.41
N ILE A 160 -4.04 19.46 -11.91
CA ILE A 160 -4.09 18.02 -12.18
C ILE A 160 -4.18 17.22 -10.87
N GLU A 161 -3.44 17.61 -9.82
CA GLU A 161 -3.50 16.94 -8.52
C GLU A 161 -4.84 17.18 -7.83
N LYS A 162 -5.39 18.40 -7.89
CA LYS A 162 -6.75 18.70 -7.41
C LYS A 162 -7.81 17.85 -8.11
N GLN A 163 -7.71 17.70 -9.44
CA GLN A 163 -8.62 16.84 -10.19
C GLN A 163 -8.42 15.35 -9.85
N SER A 164 -7.18 14.90 -9.66
CA SER A 164 -6.84 13.54 -9.22
C SER A 164 -7.39 13.24 -7.82
N ALA A 165 -7.29 14.18 -6.87
CA ALA A 165 -7.85 14.05 -5.53
C ALA A 165 -9.38 13.95 -5.55
N ILE A 166 -10.07 14.76 -6.37
CA ILE A 166 -11.53 14.67 -6.56
C ILE A 166 -11.94 13.31 -7.14
N VAL A 167 -11.21 12.80 -8.15
CA VAL A 167 -11.49 11.47 -8.73
C VAL A 167 -11.23 10.37 -7.70
N THR A 168 -10.13 10.46 -6.94
CA THR A 168 -9.77 9.50 -5.89
C THR A 168 -10.84 9.47 -4.79
N GLY A 169 -11.34 10.62 -4.34
CA GLY A 169 -12.44 10.71 -3.37
C GLY A 169 -13.73 10.07 -3.89
N LYS A 170 -14.10 10.29 -5.15
CA LYS A 170 -15.25 9.63 -5.79
C LYS A 170 -15.09 8.11 -5.90
N VAL A 171 -13.87 7.62 -6.15
CA VAL A 171 -13.57 6.18 -6.17
C VAL A 171 -13.65 5.58 -4.76
N GLN A 172 -13.13 6.26 -3.74
CA GLN A 172 -13.25 5.83 -2.34
C GLN A 172 -14.70 5.77 -1.87
N ASP A 173 -15.51 6.80 -2.14
CA ASP A 173 -16.95 6.81 -1.85
C ASP A 173 -17.69 5.63 -2.54
N ALA A 174 -17.36 5.33 -3.81
CA ALA A 174 -17.92 4.18 -4.51
C ALA A 174 -17.50 2.83 -3.90
N ILE A 175 -16.27 2.71 -3.39
CA ILE A 175 -15.79 1.52 -2.67
C ILE A 175 -16.53 1.34 -1.35
N LEU A 176 -16.64 2.40 -0.54
CA LEU A 176 -17.36 2.37 0.74
C LEU A 176 -18.85 2.01 0.55
N LYS A 177 -19.50 2.55 -0.49
CA LYS A 177 -20.88 2.19 -0.86
C LYS A 177 -21.02 0.71 -1.25
N LYS A 178 -20.04 0.16 -1.97
CA LYS A 178 -19.99 -1.27 -2.31
C LYS A 178 -19.81 -2.14 -1.06
N GLU A 179 -18.92 -1.75 -0.15
CA GLU A 179 -18.66 -2.50 1.09
C GLU A 179 -19.88 -2.48 2.02
N ALA A 180 -20.53 -1.33 2.18
CA ALA A 180 -21.80 -1.22 2.90
C ALA A 180 -22.89 -2.10 2.28
N ALA A 181 -23.02 -2.11 0.94
CA ALA A 181 -23.98 -2.98 0.25
C ALA A 181 -23.66 -4.48 0.42
N LEU A 182 -22.39 -4.87 0.49
CA LEU A 182 -21.98 -6.25 0.79
C LEU A 182 -22.32 -6.65 2.23
N ALA A 183 -22.09 -5.75 3.21
CA ALA A 183 -22.48 -5.98 4.60
C ALA A 183 -24.00 -6.13 4.76
N ILE A 184 -24.79 -5.24 4.13
CA ILE A 184 -26.26 -5.32 4.09
C ILE A 184 -26.74 -6.61 3.43
N ARG A 185 -26.11 -7.04 2.33
CA ARG A 185 -26.42 -8.32 1.69
C ARG A 185 -26.14 -9.50 2.64
N GLN A 186 -25.04 -9.45 3.38
CA GLN A 186 -24.66 -10.53 4.30
C GLN A 186 -25.64 -10.63 5.48
N THR A 187 -26.11 -9.51 6.04
CA THR A 187 -27.14 -9.54 7.09
C THR A 187 -28.48 -10.04 6.56
N PHE A 188 -28.89 -9.66 5.34
CA PHE A 188 -30.10 -10.23 4.72
C PHE A 188 -30.00 -11.74 4.49
N ILE A 189 -28.85 -12.27 4.09
CA ILE A 189 -28.64 -13.72 3.97
C ILE A 189 -28.81 -14.40 5.34
N GLN A 190 -28.22 -13.86 6.40
CA GLN A 190 -28.37 -14.38 7.76
C GLN A 190 -29.83 -14.35 8.24
N ILE A 191 -30.57 -13.26 7.98
CA ILE A 191 -32.00 -13.15 8.30
C ILE A 191 -32.80 -14.24 7.56
N ILE A 192 -32.56 -14.41 6.25
CA ILE A 192 -33.23 -15.44 5.44
C ILE A 192 -32.94 -16.85 5.98
N ASP A 193 -31.70 -17.13 6.39
CA ASP A 193 -31.33 -18.44 6.93
C ASP A 193 -31.88 -18.70 8.34
N ILE A 194 -32.11 -17.66 9.15
CA ILE A 194 -32.88 -17.77 10.41
C ILE A 194 -34.35 -18.06 10.07
N MET A 195 -34.98 -17.28 9.19
CA MET A 195 -36.38 -17.48 8.80
C MET A 195 -36.66 -18.88 8.23
N LYS A 196 -35.70 -19.48 7.49
CA LYS A 196 -35.81 -20.87 7.02
C LYS A 196 -35.77 -21.89 8.17
N LYS A 197 -34.94 -21.66 9.19
CA LYS A 197 -34.88 -22.54 10.37
C LYS A 197 -36.16 -22.43 11.19
N ASP A 198 -36.67 -21.21 11.37
CA ASP A 198 -37.92 -20.94 12.07
C ASP A 198 -39.10 -21.59 11.34
N ALA A 199 -39.16 -21.51 10.01
CA ALA A 199 -40.17 -22.21 9.21
C ALA A 199 -40.15 -23.73 9.44
N LEU A 200 -38.98 -24.37 9.38
CA LEU A 200 -38.83 -25.81 9.65
C LEU A 200 -39.22 -26.18 11.10
N TYR A 201 -38.95 -25.30 12.06
CA TYR A 201 -39.33 -25.49 13.46
C TYR A 201 -40.85 -25.38 13.65
N PHE A 202 -41.50 -24.39 13.02
CA PHE A 202 -42.95 -24.26 13.05
C PHE A 202 -43.66 -25.41 12.33
N ASP A 203 -43.16 -25.89 11.19
CA ASP A 203 -43.68 -27.08 10.51
C ASP A 203 -43.61 -28.32 11.40
N ALA A 204 -42.51 -28.49 12.15
CA ALA A 204 -42.37 -29.58 13.11
C ALA A 204 -43.39 -29.48 14.27
N ILE A 205 -43.62 -28.28 14.82
CA ILE A 205 -44.65 -28.03 15.84
C ILE A 205 -46.05 -28.31 15.29
N LEU A 206 -46.36 -27.84 14.07
CA LEU A 206 -47.67 -28.06 13.45
C LEU A 206 -47.92 -29.56 13.20
N ALA A 207 -46.88 -30.31 12.83
CA ALA A 207 -46.95 -31.76 12.70
C ALA A 207 -47.20 -32.46 14.04
N THR A 208 -46.52 -32.08 15.13
CA THR A 208 -46.76 -32.67 16.46
C THR A 208 -48.13 -32.29 17.01
N MET A 209 -48.55 -31.02 16.89
CA MET A 209 -49.90 -30.57 17.28
C MET A 209 -51.01 -31.31 16.52
N LYS A 210 -50.79 -31.62 15.24
CA LYS A 210 -51.73 -32.43 14.46
C LYS A 210 -51.80 -33.87 14.97
N GLY A 211 -50.65 -34.50 15.25
CA GLY A 211 -50.59 -35.83 15.85
C GLY A 211 -51.26 -35.90 17.22
N ASP A 212 -51.04 -34.90 18.07
CA ASP A 212 -51.70 -34.77 19.38
C ASP A 212 -53.22 -34.58 19.23
N ALA A 213 -53.67 -33.78 18.27
CA ALA A 213 -55.11 -33.59 18.01
C ALA A 213 -55.79 -34.88 17.52
N GLU A 214 -55.12 -35.66 16.66
CA GLU A 214 -55.61 -36.98 16.22
C GLU A 214 -55.66 -37.98 17.39
N ALA A 215 -54.63 -38.01 18.25
CA ALA A 215 -54.57 -38.85 19.43
C ALA A 215 -55.63 -38.47 20.49
N GLN A 216 -55.83 -37.17 20.74
CA GLN A 216 -56.88 -36.66 21.62
C GLN A 216 -58.27 -36.97 21.08
N GLY A 217 -58.50 -36.82 19.77
CA GLY A 217 -59.75 -37.21 19.11
C GLY A 217 -60.07 -38.69 19.28
N ALA A 218 -59.08 -39.57 19.06
CA ALA A 218 -59.22 -41.01 19.32
C ALA A 218 -59.51 -41.32 20.80
N CYS A 219 -58.86 -40.62 21.73
CA CYS A 219 -59.12 -40.73 23.17
C CYS A 219 -60.56 -40.33 23.52
N MET A 220 -61.05 -39.20 23.00
CA MET A 220 -62.43 -38.73 23.22
C MET A 220 -63.47 -39.72 22.67
N ILE A 221 -63.24 -40.30 21.49
CA ILE A 221 -64.13 -41.33 20.91
C ILE A 221 -64.17 -42.57 21.81
N ASN A 222 -63.00 -43.05 22.27
CA ASN A 222 -62.91 -44.20 23.16
C ASN A 222 -63.55 -43.93 24.54
N ALA A 223 -63.34 -42.76 25.12
CA ALA A 223 -63.96 -42.34 26.36
C ALA A 223 -65.50 -42.22 26.22
N THR A 224 -65.98 -41.72 25.08
CA THR A 224 -67.43 -41.66 24.77
C THR A 224 -68.02 -43.06 24.66
N LYS A 225 -67.35 -43.98 23.94
CA LYS A 225 -67.77 -45.38 23.82
C LYS A 225 -67.79 -46.10 25.16
N LEU A 226 -66.78 -45.89 26.01
CA LEU A 226 -66.73 -46.46 27.36
C LEU A 226 -67.83 -45.86 28.26
N GLY A 227 -68.10 -44.56 28.13
CA GLY A 227 -69.21 -43.89 28.80
C GLY A 227 -70.58 -44.47 28.40
N GLN A 228 -70.81 -44.70 27.11
CA GLN A 228 -72.01 -45.35 26.59
C GLN A 228 -72.20 -46.75 27.20
N LEU A 229 -71.17 -47.61 27.11
CA LEU A 229 -71.19 -48.95 27.73
C LEU A 229 -71.46 -48.90 29.24
N ALA A 230 -70.86 -47.93 29.96
CA ALA A 230 -71.09 -47.76 31.38
C ALA A 230 -72.53 -47.33 31.71
N THR A 231 -73.15 -46.49 30.87
CA THR A 231 -74.57 -46.09 31.00
C THR A 231 -75.54 -47.23 30.67
N GLU A 232 -75.24 -48.05 29.67
CA GLU A 232 -76.00 -49.27 29.35
C GLU A 232 -75.98 -50.24 30.54
N TYR A 233 -74.78 -50.54 31.05
CA TYR A 233 -74.62 -51.39 32.23
C TYR A 233 -75.30 -50.82 33.49
N LEU A 234 -75.31 -49.49 33.66
CA LEU A 234 -76.01 -48.84 34.76
C LEU A 234 -77.53 -49.01 34.65
N ASP A 235 -78.13 -48.86 33.45
CA ASP A 235 -79.58 -49.05 33.31
C ASP A 235 -79.97 -50.52 33.43
N ASP A 236 -79.17 -51.46 32.92
CA ASP A 236 -79.33 -52.90 33.16
C ASP A 236 -79.36 -53.21 34.66
N ARG A 237 -78.35 -52.75 35.41
CA ARG A 237 -78.29 -52.89 36.88
C ARG A 237 -79.47 -52.21 37.59
N ARG A 238 -79.96 -51.08 37.06
CA ARG A 238 -81.13 -50.38 37.59
C ARG A 238 -82.42 -51.16 37.33
N ASN A 239 -82.54 -51.82 36.19
CA ASN A 239 -83.68 -52.66 35.83
C ASN A 239 -83.66 -53.96 36.63
N GLU A 240 -82.49 -54.59 36.81
CA GLU A 240 -82.30 -55.73 37.70
C GLU A 240 -82.69 -55.37 39.15
N TYR A 241 -82.23 -54.22 39.67
CA TYR A 241 -82.64 -53.73 41.00
C TYR A 241 -84.16 -53.55 41.11
N LYS A 242 -84.83 -52.93 40.12
CA LYS A 242 -86.31 -52.82 40.12
C LYS A 242 -87.00 -54.18 40.12
N THR A 243 -86.47 -55.18 39.41
CA THR A 243 -87.07 -56.54 39.40
C THR A 243 -86.87 -57.26 40.74
N LEU A 244 -85.68 -57.14 41.33
CA LEU A 244 -85.36 -57.67 42.65
C LEU A 244 -86.21 -56.99 43.74
N GLU A 245 -86.34 -55.67 43.71
CA GLU A 245 -87.19 -54.89 44.62
C GLU A 245 -88.65 -55.35 44.53
N LYS A 246 -89.18 -55.57 43.32
CA LYS A 246 -90.53 -56.14 43.12
C LYS A 246 -90.65 -57.57 43.62
N ALA A 247 -89.59 -58.38 43.58
CA ALA A 247 -89.57 -59.73 44.13
C ALA A 247 -89.54 -59.70 45.67
N VAL A 248 -88.64 -58.92 46.27
CA VAL A 248 -88.53 -58.71 47.72
C VAL A 248 -89.80 -58.12 48.29
N LYS A 249 -90.44 -57.13 47.64
CA LYS A 249 -91.74 -56.59 48.08
C LYS A 249 -92.86 -57.65 48.10
N ARG A 250 -92.88 -58.56 47.13
CA ARG A 250 -93.83 -59.70 47.10
C ARG A 250 -93.52 -60.70 48.21
N ASP A 251 -92.26 -61.06 48.41
CA ASP A 251 -91.82 -61.95 49.49
C ASP A 251 -92.10 -61.34 50.88
N MET A 252 -91.82 -60.05 51.09
CA MET A 252 -92.17 -59.36 52.34
C MET A 252 -93.67 -59.25 52.58
N LEU A 253 -94.49 -59.12 51.52
CA LEU A 253 -95.96 -59.18 51.65
C LEU A 253 -96.43 -60.59 52.02
N ALA A 254 -95.88 -61.63 51.41
CA ALA A 254 -96.15 -63.02 51.76
C ALA A 254 -95.73 -63.30 53.22
N ARG A 255 -94.48 -62.99 53.59
CA ARG A 255 -93.99 -63.08 54.98
C ARG A 255 -94.80 -62.25 55.97
N LYS A 256 -95.34 -61.10 55.57
CA LYS A 256 -96.24 -60.30 56.43
C LYS A 256 -97.60 -60.96 56.61
N GLN A 257 -98.15 -61.61 55.58
CA GLN A 257 -99.36 -62.43 55.68
C GLN A 257 -99.10 -63.67 56.55
N ASP A 258 -97.98 -64.37 56.34
CA ASP A 258 -97.54 -65.48 57.17
C ASP A 258 -97.34 -65.06 58.62
N LEU A 259 -96.63 -63.95 58.88
CA LEU A 259 -96.49 -63.36 60.21
C LEU A 259 -97.81 -62.90 60.80
N MET A 260 -98.81 -62.48 60.02
CA MET A 260 -100.15 -62.20 60.53
C MET A 260 -100.91 -63.49 60.88
N THR A 261 -100.76 -64.57 60.12
CA THR A 261 -101.34 -65.87 60.52
C THR A 261 -100.61 -66.47 61.72
N MET A 262 -99.29 -66.31 61.81
CA MET A 262 -98.47 -66.70 62.94
C MET A 262 -98.74 -65.81 64.15
N GLN A 263 -98.95 -64.50 63.98
CA GLN A 263 -99.40 -63.61 65.05
C GLN A 263 -100.80 -63.97 65.52
N LYS A 264 -101.74 -64.35 64.66
CA LYS A 264 -103.04 -64.90 65.11
C LYS A 264 -102.86 -66.18 65.94
N LYS A 265 -101.97 -67.09 65.51
CA LYS A 265 -101.59 -68.28 66.30
C LYS A 265 -100.91 -67.90 67.63
N ILE A 266 -100.02 -66.90 67.62
CA ILE A 266 -99.28 -66.41 68.78
C ILE A 266 -100.17 -65.59 69.71
N THR A 267 -101.16 -64.82 69.27
CA THR A 267 -102.11 -64.15 70.16
C THR A 267 -102.99 -65.15 70.87
N ASN A 268 -103.41 -66.22 70.17
CA ASN A 268 -104.11 -67.35 70.76
C ASN A 268 -103.22 -68.15 71.74
N PHE A 269 -101.90 -68.06 71.61
CA PHE A 269 -100.91 -68.63 72.54
C PHE A 269 -100.49 -67.66 73.66
N ALA A 270 -100.50 -66.35 73.42
CA ALA A 270 -100.01 -65.31 74.32
C ALA A 270 -101.10 -64.87 75.32
N THR A 271 -102.38 -65.11 75.02
CA THR A 271 -103.41 -65.21 76.05
C THR A 271 -103.08 -66.28 77.09
N ASN A 272 -102.38 -67.35 76.69
CA ASN A 272 -101.97 -68.44 77.60
C ASN A 272 -100.60 -68.20 78.25
N ILE A 273 -99.77 -67.27 77.74
CA ILE A 273 -98.39 -67.04 78.21
C ILE A 273 -98.20 -65.56 78.57
N LYS A 274 -99.00 -65.08 79.53
CA LYS A 274 -98.88 -63.74 80.11
C LYS A 274 -97.93 -63.68 81.33
N GLN A 275 -97.05 -64.67 81.51
CA GLN A 275 -96.41 -64.93 82.80
C GLN A 275 -94.88 -65.10 82.86
N LEU A 276 -94.11 -65.18 81.76
CA LEU A 276 -92.64 -65.19 81.85
C LEU A 276 -91.98 -64.39 80.73
N LEU A 277 -91.27 -63.31 81.10
CA LEU A 277 -90.21 -62.72 80.27
C LEU A 277 -89.23 -61.92 81.13
N ARG A 278 -87.94 -62.22 81.00
CA ARG A 278 -86.83 -61.37 81.44
C ARG A 278 -85.68 -61.46 80.43
N ARG A 279 -84.94 -60.37 80.27
CA ARG A 279 -83.93 -60.15 79.22
C ARG A 279 -82.79 -59.30 79.81
N ASP A 280 -81.57 -59.81 79.76
CA ASP A 280 -80.28 -59.25 80.26
C ASP A 280 -79.15 -60.05 79.52
N SER A 281 -77.90 -59.62 79.28
CA SER A 281 -77.24 -58.31 79.10
C SER A 281 -75.81 -58.52 78.51
N ASP A 282 -75.14 -57.48 78.00
CA ASP A 282 -73.79 -57.55 77.37
C ASP A 282 -72.60 -57.57 78.37
N LEU A 283 -71.39 -57.93 77.92
CA LEU A 283 -70.12 -57.82 78.69
C LEU A 283 -68.91 -57.35 77.84
N ASN A 284 -68.01 -56.55 78.43
CA ASN A 284 -66.84 -55.92 77.79
C ASN A 284 -65.54 -56.78 77.81
N LEU A 285 -64.59 -56.43 76.92
CA LEU A 285 -63.23 -57.00 76.83
C LEU A 285 -62.15 -56.05 77.39
N GLY A 286 -61.05 -56.61 77.91
CA GLY A 286 -59.90 -55.89 78.47
C GLY A 286 -58.66 -55.83 77.57
N LEU A 287 -57.73 -54.92 77.89
CA LEU A 287 -56.52 -54.59 77.11
C LEU A 287 -55.27 -55.35 77.64
N ILE A 288 -54.35 -55.75 76.74
CA ILE A 288 -53.08 -56.43 77.08
C ILE A 288 -51.90 -55.62 76.52
N THR A 289 -50.86 -55.41 77.33
CA THR A 289 -49.56 -54.82 76.95
C THR A 289 -48.50 -55.92 76.71
N ILE A 290 -47.59 -55.70 75.75
CA ILE A 290 -46.57 -56.66 75.30
C ILE A 290 -45.16 -56.06 75.50
N GLU A 291 -44.17 -56.89 75.85
CA GLU A 291 -42.77 -56.50 76.11
C GLU A 291 -41.93 -56.35 74.82
N ARG A 292 -40.77 -55.65 74.91
CA ARG A 292 -39.90 -55.29 73.78
C ARG A 292 -38.82 -56.35 73.48
N SER A 293 -38.31 -56.35 72.24
CA SER A 293 -37.35 -57.34 71.72
C SER A 293 -35.94 -56.76 71.56
N ASP A 294 -34.91 -57.59 71.79
CA ASP A 294 -33.48 -57.24 71.67
C ASP A 294 -33.08 -56.67 70.30
N SER A 295 -33.83 -57.02 69.24
CA SER A 295 -33.64 -56.47 67.88
C SER A 295 -33.77 -54.94 67.78
N GLU A 296 -34.48 -54.30 68.73
CA GLU A 296 -34.58 -52.82 68.79
C GLU A 296 -33.29 -52.16 69.31
N ILE A 297 -32.44 -52.91 70.03
CA ILE A 297 -31.20 -52.41 70.66
C ILE A 297 -30.06 -52.39 69.64
N GLU A 298 -29.84 -53.48 68.90
CA GLU A 298 -28.81 -53.55 67.85
C GLU A 298 -29.04 -52.47 66.76
N LEU A 299 -30.31 -52.24 66.40
CA LEU A 299 -30.68 -51.20 65.45
C LEU A 299 -30.25 -49.80 65.92
N ARG A 300 -30.40 -49.50 67.22
CA ARG A 300 -29.97 -48.21 67.80
C ARG A 300 -28.46 -48.02 67.77
N GLU A 301 -27.68 -49.06 68.06
CA GLU A 301 -26.21 -48.97 67.96
C GLU A 301 -25.74 -48.76 66.51
N SER A 302 -26.37 -49.42 65.55
CA SER A 302 -26.07 -49.20 64.13
C SER A 302 -26.39 -47.77 63.69
N PHE A 303 -27.50 -47.21 64.17
CA PHE A 303 -27.92 -45.83 63.88
C PHE A 303 -26.95 -44.80 64.47
N ALA A 304 -26.46 -45.03 65.69
CA ALA A 304 -25.46 -44.15 66.33
C ALA A 304 -24.16 -44.06 65.50
N LYS A 305 -23.64 -45.20 65.02
CA LYS A 305 -22.45 -45.25 64.15
C LYS A 305 -22.66 -44.52 62.82
N ILE A 306 -23.84 -44.67 62.20
CA ILE A 306 -24.19 -43.94 60.96
C ILE A 306 -24.21 -42.43 61.22
N VAL A 307 -24.84 -41.97 62.31
CA VAL A 307 -24.86 -40.55 62.69
C VAL A 307 -23.46 -40.00 62.97
N GLU A 308 -22.57 -40.78 63.57
CA GLU A 308 -21.16 -40.38 63.77
C GLU A 308 -20.43 -40.17 62.43
N THR A 309 -20.54 -41.12 61.50
CA THR A 309 -19.92 -41.00 60.16
C THR A 309 -20.49 -39.82 59.35
N LEU A 310 -21.80 -39.57 59.41
CA LEU A 310 -22.44 -38.44 58.74
C LEU A 310 -21.99 -37.09 59.32
N ASN A 311 -21.76 -37.00 60.64
CA ASN A 311 -21.19 -35.79 61.26
C ASN A 311 -19.74 -35.56 60.84
N ALA A 312 -18.92 -36.62 60.74
CA ALA A 312 -17.55 -36.51 60.23
C ALA A 312 -17.54 -36.02 58.76
N LEU A 313 -18.40 -36.59 57.90
CA LEU A 313 -18.56 -36.16 56.51
C LEU A 313 -19.05 -34.72 56.38
N LYS A 314 -20.04 -34.32 57.19
CA LYS A 314 -20.54 -32.94 57.25
C LYS A 314 -19.44 -31.95 57.58
N ASN A 315 -18.62 -32.25 58.59
CA ASN A 315 -17.51 -31.40 59.00
C ASN A 315 -16.40 -31.34 57.94
N SER A 316 -16.08 -32.48 57.30
CA SER A 316 -15.07 -32.54 56.24
C SER A 316 -15.49 -31.84 54.94
N THR A 317 -16.79 -31.74 54.67
CA THR A 317 -17.33 -31.07 53.46
C THR A 317 -17.76 -29.62 53.72
N LEU A 318 -17.68 -29.15 54.98
CA LEU A 318 -18.12 -27.82 55.44
C LEU A 318 -19.61 -27.50 55.13
N VAL A 319 -20.44 -28.55 55.12
CA VAL A 319 -21.85 -28.46 54.71
C VAL A 319 -22.79 -28.22 55.90
N SER A 320 -23.89 -27.48 55.70
CA SER A 320 -24.85 -27.16 56.76
C SER A 320 -25.73 -28.34 57.19
N ASN A 321 -26.26 -29.12 56.23
CA ASN A 321 -27.20 -30.23 56.45
C ASN A 321 -26.73 -31.53 55.76
N PHE A 322 -27.10 -32.69 56.29
CA PHE A 322 -26.67 -33.98 55.71
C PHE A 322 -27.10 -34.18 54.25
N ASP A 323 -28.30 -33.71 53.88
CA ASP A 323 -28.86 -33.82 52.51
C ASP A 323 -28.02 -33.10 51.44
N GLN A 324 -27.21 -32.11 51.86
CA GLN A 324 -26.35 -31.32 50.97
C GLN A 324 -24.96 -31.94 50.76
N ILE A 325 -24.59 -32.99 51.50
CA ILE A 325 -23.28 -33.65 51.37
C ILE A 325 -23.12 -34.28 49.97
N TYR A 326 -24.15 -34.98 49.49
CA TYR A 326 -24.10 -35.64 48.17
C TYR A 326 -24.07 -34.63 47.00
N PRO A 327 -24.92 -33.57 46.95
CA PRO A 327 -24.78 -32.48 45.97
C PRO A 327 -23.42 -31.78 46.02
N CYS A 328 -22.81 -31.63 47.20
CA CYS A 328 -21.46 -31.06 47.34
C CYS A 328 -20.41 -31.94 46.65
N PHE A 329 -20.44 -33.26 46.86
CA PHE A 329 -19.54 -34.19 46.15
C PHE A 329 -19.79 -34.23 44.65
N GLN A 330 -21.05 -34.18 44.20
CA GLN A 330 -21.38 -34.16 42.78
C GLN A 330 -20.82 -32.90 42.09
N THR A 331 -21.03 -31.72 42.68
CA THR A 331 -20.49 -30.46 42.13
C THR A 331 -18.97 -30.38 42.19
N GLN A 332 -18.33 -30.97 43.21
CA GLN A 332 -16.87 -31.13 43.26
C GLN A 332 -16.36 -32.05 42.14
N LEU A 333 -17.06 -33.14 41.83
CA LEU A 333 -16.72 -34.06 40.75
C LEU A 333 -16.87 -33.39 39.38
N ASP A 334 -17.98 -32.70 39.12
CA ASP A 334 -18.19 -31.91 37.89
C ASP A 334 -17.09 -30.85 37.70
N HIS A 335 -16.67 -30.19 38.80
CA HIS A 335 -15.57 -29.23 38.78
C HIS A 335 -14.22 -29.88 38.52
N PHE A 336 -13.95 -31.05 39.11
CA PHE A 336 -12.75 -31.84 38.86
C PHE A 336 -12.68 -32.25 37.38
N GLU A 337 -13.71 -32.88 36.82
CA GLU A 337 -13.75 -33.30 35.42
C GLU A 337 -13.54 -32.11 34.46
N ARG A 338 -14.19 -30.97 34.72
CA ARG A 338 -14.00 -29.75 33.94
C ARG A 338 -12.57 -29.23 34.00
N LEU A 339 -11.95 -29.23 35.18
CA LEU A 339 -10.56 -28.79 35.36
C LEU A 339 -9.57 -29.74 34.71
N THR A 340 -9.79 -31.06 34.77
CA THR A 340 -9.00 -32.07 34.08
C THR A 340 -9.09 -31.91 32.56
N ALA A 341 -10.30 -31.72 32.01
CA ALA A 341 -10.49 -31.45 30.59
C ALA A 341 -9.82 -30.13 30.15
N GLN A 342 -9.86 -29.10 31.00
CA GLN A 342 -9.15 -27.85 30.74
C GLN A 342 -7.63 -28.02 30.78
N ALA A 343 -7.09 -28.83 31.71
CA ALA A 343 -5.67 -29.14 31.80
C ALA A 343 -5.18 -29.87 30.54
N VAL A 344 -5.86 -30.93 30.10
CA VAL A 344 -5.56 -31.66 28.86
C VAL A 344 -5.55 -30.71 27.65
N LYS A 345 -6.58 -29.87 27.51
CA LYS A 345 -6.65 -28.87 26.43
C LYS A 345 -5.50 -27.85 26.50
N CYS A 346 -5.03 -27.48 27.69
CA CYS A 346 -3.87 -26.60 27.85
C CYS A 346 -2.56 -27.30 27.43
N GLU A 347 -2.40 -28.59 27.72
CA GLU A 347 -1.25 -29.38 27.26
C GLU A 347 -1.25 -29.56 25.74
N GLU A 348 -2.38 -29.92 25.13
CA GLU A 348 -2.52 -29.99 23.67
C GLU A 348 -2.16 -28.66 22.99
N ASN A 349 -2.65 -27.54 23.53
CA ASN A 349 -2.33 -26.20 23.02
C ASN A 349 -0.83 -25.88 23.16
N ARG A 350 -0.20 -26.21 24.30
CA ARG A 350 1.23 -26.04 24.51
C ARG A 350 2.03 -26.83 23.48
N ASP A 351 1.65 -28.08 23.24
CA ASP A 351 2.35 -28.97 22.31
C ASP A 351 2.15 -28.55 20.84
N ILE A 352 0.99 -27.99 20.48
CA ILE A 352 0.75 -27.34 19.17
C ILE A 352 1.62 -26.08 19.03
N LEU A 353 1.74 -25.26 20.07
CA LEU A 353 2.59 -24.06 20.07
C LEU A 353 4.08 -24.43 19.95
N LEU A 354 4.55 -25.47 20.66
CA LEU A 354 5.90 -26.00 20.53
C LEU A 354 6.17 -26.52 19.11
N LYS A 355 5.24 -27.28 18.52
CA LYS A 355 5.37 -27.73 17.11
C LYS A 355 5.44 -26.55 16.13
N LYS A 356 4.65 -25.50 16.34
CA LYS A 356 4.70 -24.27 15.53
C LYS A 356 6.00 -23.50 15.71
N ALA A 357 6.51 -23.37 16.94
CA ALA A 357 7.79 -22.72 17.23
C ALA A 357 8.95 -23.46 16.58
N ASN A 358 9.02 -24.79 16.73
CA ASN A 358 10.03 -25.63 16.11
C ASN A 358 9.97 -25.55 14.57
N HIS A 359 8.77 -25.55 13.98
CA HIS A 359 8.62 -25.37 12.54
C HIS A 359 9.07 -23.98 12.06
N ALA A 360 8.76 -22.92 12.81
CA ALA A 360 9.21 -21.57 12.50
C ALA A 360 10.75 -21.42 12.63
N GLU A 361 11.37 -22.11 13.58
CA GLU A 361 12.83 -22.18 13.71
C GLU A 361 13.47 -22.91 12.53
N VAL A 362 12.97 -24.10 12.17
CA VAL A 362 13.43 -24.81 10.96
C VAL A 362 13.24 -23.96 9.70
N MET A 363 12.12 -23.24 9.57
CA MET A 363 11.89 -22.35 8.43
C MET A 363 12.85 -21.14 8.44
N ARG A 364 13.12 -20.55 9.60
CA ARG A 364 14.12 -19.47 9.77
C ARG A 364 15.50 -19.95 9.32
N ASP A 365 15.89 -21.16 9.71
CA ASP A 365 17.21 -21.71 9.42
C ASP A 365 17.32 -22.13 7.95
N VAL A 366 16.24 -22.65 7.35
CA VAL A 366 16.14 -22.82 5.89
C VAL A 366 16.26 -21.48 5.17
N MET A 367 15.57 -20.42 5.59
CA MET A 367 15.70 -19.09 4.97
C MET A 367 17.10 -18.47 5.15
N ASN A 368 17.75 -18.69 6.28
CA ASN A 368 19.12 -18.22 6.53
C ASN A 368 20.14 -18.93 5.63
N ASN A 369 19.95 -20.23 5.40
CA ASN A 369 20.86 -21.09 4.63
C ASN A 369 20.46 -21.25 3.15
N SER A 370 19.30 -20.76 2.74
CA SER A 370 18.85 -20.76 1.35
C SER A 370 19.66 -19.74 0.55
N MET A 371 20.70 -20.25 -0.12
CA MET A 371 21.54 -19.53 -1.07
C MET A 371 20.76 -19.20 -2.35
N VAL A 372 19.80 -18.28 -2.25
CA VAL A 372 19.19 -17.62 -3.42
C VAL A 372 20.00 -16.36 -3.73
N ASP A 373 20.43 -16.19 -4.98
CA ASP A 373 21.27 -15.05 -5.38
C ASP A 373 20.63 -13.69 -5.08
N THR A 374 19.30 -13.62 -5.12
CA THR A 374 18.50 -12.43 -4.74
C THR A 374 18.72 -12.02 -3.29
N THR A 375 18.97 -12.97 -2.38
CA THR A 375 19.23 -12.70 -0.95
C THR A 375 20.61 -12.07 -0.74
N PHE A 376 21.59 -12.39 -1.60
CA PHE A 376 22.89 -11.72 -1.58
C PHE A 376 22.80 -10.29 -2.11
N GLN A 377 22.09 -10.09 -3.22
CA GLN A 377 21.80 -8.76 -3.78
C GLN A 377 21.08 -7.88 -2.74
N TYR A 378 20.02 -8.39 -2.10
CA TYR A 378 19.29 -7.70 -1.03
C TYR A 378 20.18 -7.35 0.19
N LYS A 379 21.07 -8.27 0.61
CA LYS A 379 22.03 -7.98 1.71
C LYS A 379 23.03 -6.88 1.31
N SER A 380 23.44 -6.81 0.04
CA SER A 380 24.32 -5.76 -0.49
C SER A 380 23.60 -4.40 -0.54
N GLU A 381 22.42 -4.36 -1.16
CA GLU A 381 21.57 -3.17 -1.27
C GLU A 381 21.19 -2.61 0.11
N LYS A 382 20.80 -3.48 1.06
CA LYS A 382 20.55 -3.08 2.46
C LYS A 382 21.77 -2.41 3.10
N LYS A 383 22.98 -2.91 2.83
CA LYS A 383 24.21 -2.32 3.37
C LYS A 383 24.50 -0.95 2.74
N GLU A 384 24.23 -0.79 1.46
CA GLU A 384 24.36 0.49 0.76
C GLU A 384 23.33 1.52 1.27
N LEU A 385 22.05 1.15 1.38
CA LEU A 385 20.99 2.01 1.90
C LEU A 385 21.23 2.44 3.36
N LEU A 386 21.80 1.58 4.20
CA LEU A 386 22.24 1.94 5.54
C LEU A 386 23.36 2.99 5.51
N ALA A 387 24.39 2.80 4.68
CA ALA A 387 25.47 3.77 4.52
C ALA A 387 24.95 5.13 3.98
N GLN A 388 24.05 5.12 3.00
CA GLN A 388 23.38 6.34 2.53
C GLN A 388 22.57 7.03 3.64
N THR A 389 21.84 6.25 4.45
CA THR A 389 21.07 6.77 5.58
C THR A 389 21.96 7.46 6.62
N ASP A 390 23.11 6.87 6.95
CA ASP A 390 24.05 7.44 7.92
C ASP A 390 24.73 8.72 7.37
N ILE A 391 25.06 8.76 6.07
CA ILE A 391 25.52 10.00 5.41
C ILE A 391 24.46 11.11 5.53
N GLN A 392 23.17 10.81 5.38
CA GLN A 392 22.11 11.81 5.55
C GLN A 392 21.91 12.23 7.02
N LYS A 393 22.09 11.33 7.99
CA LYS A 393 22.10 11.68 9.42
C LYS A 393 23.24 12.65 9.76
N GLU A 394 24.45 12.41 9.25
CA GLU A 394 25.59 13.32 9.46
C GLU A 394 25.35 14.69 8.80
N ARG A 395 24.83 14.73 7.57
CA ARG A 395 24.41 15.98 6.92
C ARG A 395 23.37 16.75 7.74
N ARG A 396 22.37 16.06 8.31
CA ARG A 396 21.38 16.66 9.21
C ARG A 396 22.01 17.19 10.49
N ARG A 397 22.95 16.46 11.11
CA ARG A 397 23.67 16.91 12.32
C ARG A 397 24.45 18.19 12.05
N HIS A 398 25.24 18.22 10.97
CA HIS A 398 25.98 19.41 10.54
C HIS A 398 25.05 20.60 10.22
N ALA A 399 23.91 20.37 9.57
CA ALA A 399 22.94 21.43 9.29
C ALA A 399 22.33 22.02 10.58
N LEU A 400 22.01 21.19 11.58
CA LEU A 400 21.54 21.64 12.89
C LEU A 400 22.61 22.40 13.67
N GLU A 401 23.88 21.99 13.59
CA GLU A 401 25.00 22.70 14.20
C GLU A 401 25.21 24.09 13.58
N VAL A 402 25.17 24.20 12.25
CA VAL A 402 25.20 25.49 11.55
C VAL A 402 23.99 26.36 11.92
N LEU A 403 22.81 25.78 12.08
CA LEU A 403 21.61 26.51 12.51
C LEU A 403 21.76 27.02 13.94
N LYS A 404 22.27 26.20 14.87
CA LYS A 404 22.55 26.59 16.26
C LYS A 404 23.59 27.73 16.33
N ASN A 405 24.69 27.61 15.58
CA ASN A 405 25.71 28.66 15.51
C ASN A 405 25.14 29.99 14.98
N LYS A 406 24.18 29.93 14.03
CA LYS A 406 23.45 31.11 13.55
C LYS A 406 22.47 31.67 14.58
N SER A 407 21.71 30.84 15.30
CA SER A 407 20.79 31.29 16.35
C SER A 407 21.54 31.93 17.51
N ASP A 408 22.68 31.35 17.93
CA ASP A 408 23.52 31.87 19.01
C ASP A 408 24.15 33.22 18.63
N LEU A 409 24.53 33.40 17.35
CA LEU A 409 24.99 34.69 16.83
C LEU A 409 23.86 35.74 16.80
N LEU A 410 22.68 35.37 16.31
CA LEU A 410 21.51 36.27 16.28
C LEU A 410 21.07 36.67 17.69
N ALA A 411 21.11 35.75 18.66
CA ALA A 411 20.84 36.05 20.07
C ALA A 411 21.86 37.06 20.63
N LYS A 412 23.16 36.88 20.38
CA LYS A 412 24.20 37.85 20.77
C LYS A 412 23.97 39.23 20.16
N VAL A 413 23.61 39.31 18.88
CA VAL A 413 23.27 40.56 18.20
C VAL A 413 22.02 41.22 18.79
N ARG A 414 20.96 40.45 19.09
CA ARG A 414 19.73 40.95 19.74
C ARG A 414 20.01 41.50 21.14
N ILE A 415 20.83 40.80 21.93
CA ILE A 415 21.26 41.26 23.27
C ILE A 415 22.06 42.57 23.17
N SER A 416 23.03 42.67 22.25
CA SER A 416 23.81 43.90 22.10
C SER A 416 22.97 45.09 21.60
N LEU A 417 22.02 44.85 20.69
CA LEU A 417 21.05 45.88 20.26
C LEU A 417 20.16 46.35 21.41
N ARG A 418 19.68 45.45 22.28
CA ARG A 418 18.94 45.81 23.50
C ARG A 418 19.79 46.61 24.49
N GLN A 419 21.05 46.22 24.71
CA GLN A 419 21.97 46.97 25.58
C GLN A 419 22.18 48.39 25.04
N LEU A 420 22.37 48.55 23.73
CA LEU A 420 22.42 49.88 23.10
C LEU A 420 21.10 50.64 23.28
N GLN A 421 19.95 49.98 23.16
CA GLN A 421 18.64 50.60 23.34
C GLN A 421 18.42 51.09 24.78
N GLN A 422 18.83 50.31 25.78
CA GLN A 422 18.81 50.68 27.20
C GLN A 422 19.75 51.87 27.48
N MET A 423 20.98 51.83 26.97
CA MET A 423 21.91 52.97 27.04
C MET A 423 21.31 54.23 26.40
N VAL A 424 20.52 54.08 25.33
CA VAL A 424 19.82 55.20 24.69
C VAL A 424 18.59 55.68 25.47
N LYS A 425 17.86 54.82 26.20
CA LYS A 425 16.75 55.23 27.09
C LYS A 425 17.20 56.25 28.17
N ILE A 426 18.50 56.27 28.54
CA ILE A 426 19.06 57.24 29.51
C ILE A 426 19.04 58.68 28.97
N PHE A 427 19.09 58.88 27.65
CA PHE A 427 18.93 60.20 27.05
C PHE A 427 17.44 60.55 26.96
N LYS A 428 16.96 61.35 27.93
CA LYS A 428 15.60 61.90 27.91
C LYS A 428 15.37 62.64 26.59
N MET A 429 14.49 62.10 25.75
CA MET A 429 13.97 62.80 24.57
C MET A 429 12.90 63.77 25.03
N ASP A 430 13.22 65.06 25.13
CA ASP A 430 12.22 66.10 25.33
C ASP A 430 11.17 66.00 24.20
N GLY A 431 9.92 65.73 24.57
CA GLY A 431 8.81 65.52 23.64
C GLY A 431 8.21 64.10 23.60
N ILE A 432 8.68 63.17 24.44
CA ILE A 432 7.85 62.05 24.91
C ILE A 432 7.44 62.43 26.34
N PRO A 433 6.14 62.42 26.71
CA PRO A 433 5.77 62.65 28.11
C PRO A 433 6.47 61.60 28.97
N PRO A 434 7.00 61.95 30.16
CA PRO A 434 7.43 60.91 31.08
C PRO A 434 6.25 59.98 31.30
N GLU A 435 6.45 58.67 31.11
CA GLU A 435 5.51 57.70 31.68
C GLU A 435 5.36 58.07 33.15
N VAL A 436 4.10 58.30 33.52
CA VAL A 436 3.75 58.62 34.91
C VAL A 436 4.06 57.35 35.69
N TYR A 437 5.25 57.30 36.29
CA TYR A 437 5.48 56.47 37.44
C TYR A 437 4.37 56.80 38.44
N PRO A 438 3.50 55.84 38.81
CA PRO A 438 2.64 56.03 39.95
C PRO A 438 3.53 56.40 41.13
N GLY A 439 3.25 57.55 41.76
CA GLY A 439 3.81 57.80 43.09
C GLY A 439 3.36 56.68 44.02
N ALA A 440 4.18 56.36 45.03
CA ALA A 440 3.87 55.33 46.03
C ALA A 440 2.41 55.47 46.51
N GLY A 441 1.57 54.47 46.19
CA GLY A 441 0.11 54.60 46.33
C GLY A 441 -0.72 53.44 45.78
N ASP A 442 -0.29 52.77 44.70
CA ASP A 442 -0.96 51.58 44.13
C ASP A 442 0.03 50.41 44.00
N GLU A 443 0.01 49.47 44.95
CA GLU A 443 0.98 48.35 45.00
C GLU A 443 0.58 47.12 44.14
N ASP A 444 -0.65 47.07 43.59
CA ASP A 444 -1.21 45.89 42.89
C ASP A 444 -1.28 46.00 41.35
N ALA A 445 -0.64 47.01 40.75
CA ALA A 445 -0.54 47.11 39.29
C ALA A 445 0.61 46.22 38.75
N ILE A 446 0.31 44.94 38.46
CA ILE A 446 1.24 44.04 37.76
C ILE A 446 1.56 44.62 36.37
N VAL A 447 2.70 45.32 36.27
CA VAL A 447 3.23 45.83 35.01
C VAL A 447 3.55 44.63 34.12
N LYS A 448 2.84 44.49 32.99
CA LYS A 448 3.19 43.50 31.97
C LYS A 448 4.65 43.71 31.55
N PRO A 449 5.50 42.68 31.51
CA PRO A 449 6.85 42.79 30.94
C PRO A 449 6.78 43.38 29.53
N GLU A 450 7.73 44.27 29.17
CA GLU A 450 7.88 44.74 27.78
C GLU A 450 7.96 43.51 26.86
N GLU A 451 7.05 43.39 25.88
CA GLU A 451 6.95 42.20 25.03
C GLU A 451 8.31 41.89 24.38
N ASP A 452 8.82 40.67 24.59
CA ASP A 452 10.21 40.38 24.28
C ASP A 452 10.54 40.49 22.76
N GLU A 453 9.53 40.47 21.90
CA GLU A 453 9.62 40.34 20.44
C GLU A 453 9.71 41.66 19.65
N ILE A 454 10.44 42.65 20.17
CA ILE A 454 10.84 43.80 19.33
C ILE A 454 11.83 43.33 18.25
N ASP A 455 11.42 43.48 16.98
CA ASP A 455 12.25 43.21 15.80
C ASP A 455 13.55 44.04 15.85
N GLY A 456 14.70 43.37 15.65
CA GLY A 456 16.02 44.00 15.67
C GLY A 456 16.17 45.13 14.65
N ILE A 457 15.44 45.09 13.53
CA ILE A 457 15.41 46.18 12.54
C ILE A 457 14.77 47.44 13.14
N GLN A 458 13.70 47.29 13.91
CA GLN A 458 13.03 48.41 14.60
C GLN A 458 13.94 49.01 15.68
N ILE A 459 14.67 48.18 16.44
CA ILE A 459 15.68 48.65 17.40
C ILE A 459 16.75 49.48 16.69
N VAL A 460 17.27 49.02 15.54
CA VAL A 460 18.25 49.77 14.75
C VAL A 460 17.69 51.11 14.23
N HIS A 461 16.44 51.17 13.79
CA HIS A 461 15.80 52.43 13.38
C HIS A 461 15.64 53.41 14.55
N TYR A 462 15.22 52.92 15.73
CA TYR A 462 15.13 53.72 16.96
C TYR A 462 16.50 54.27 17.37
N LEU A 463 17.51 53.39 17.46
CA LEU A 463 18.89 53.76 17.79
C LEU A 463 19.43 54.81 16.81
N ARG A 464 19.24 54.61 15.50
CA ARG A 464 19.66 55.57 14.47
C ARG A 464 19.02 56.94 14.69
N ARG A 465 17.71 56.99 14.97
CA ARG A 465 16.99 58.26 15.22
C ARG A 465 17.52 58.99 16.46
N CYS A 466 17.71 58.28 17.56
CA CYS A 466 18.19 58.87 18.81
C CYS A 466 19.67 59.28 18.73
N LEU A 467 20.56 58.45 18.19
CA LEU A 467 21.97 58.79 18.00
C LEU A 467 22.16 59.94 17.02
N THR A 468 21.37 60.01 15.95
CA THR A 468 21.41 61.17 15.02
C THR A 468 20.99 62.46 15.74
N ARG A 469 19.95 62.43 16.59
CA ARG A 469 19.55 63.57 17.42
C ARG A 469 20.62 63.96 18.44
N LEU A 470 21.26 62.98 19.08
CA LEU A 470 22.36 63.22 20.02
C LEU A 470 23.54 63.90 19.32
N MET A 471 23.96 63.41 18.15
CA MET A 471 25.01 64.04 17.34
C MET A 471 24.66 65.47 16.93
N ILE A 472 23.38 65.75 16.60
CA ILE A 472 22.89 67.10 16.32
C ILE A 472 22.92 67.99 17.58
N GLN A 473 22.47 67.49 18.74
CA GLN A 473 22.52 68.24 20.01
C GLN A 473 23.95 68.53 20.47
N VAL A 474 24.89 67.61 20.26
CA VAL A 474 26.31 67.81 20.53
C VAL A 474 26.89 68.84 19.56
N ALA A 475 26.55 68.79 18.27
CA ALA A 475 26.98 69.79 17.28
C ALA A 475 26.37 71.19 17.50
N LEU A 476 25.21 71.29 18.17
CA LEU A 476 24.55 72.55 18.52
C LEU A 476 25.02 73.14 19.87
N ARG A 477 25.68 72.36 20.74
CA ARG A 477 26.33 72.88 21.94
C ARG A 477 27.68 73.48 21.56
N GLN A 478 27.88 74.76 21.88
CA GLN A 478 29.21 75.37 21.84
C GLN A 478 30.18 74.58 22.73
N PRO A 479 31.50 74.58 22.43
CA PRO A 479 32.50 73.94 23.29
C PRO A 479 32.50 74.62 24.66
N ILE A 480 31.87 73.98 25.64
CA ILE A 480 31.91 74.37 27.04
C ILE A 480 33.36 74.31 27.49
N GLY A 481 33.85 75.37 28.14
CA GLY A 481 35.21 75.40 28.67
C GLY A 481 35.45 74.22 29.61
N TYR A 482 36.65 73.62 29.57
CA TYR A 482 36.96 72.37 30.28
C TYR A 482 36.52 72.39 31.76
N GLU A 483 36.70 73.52 32.45
CA GLU A 483 36.32 73.71 33.86
C GLU A 483 34.80 73.81 34.10
N GLU A 484 34.03 74.43 33.19
CA GLU A 484 32.56 74.43 33.26
C GLU A 484 31.98 73.06 32.90
N GLY A 485 32.62 72.33 31.98
CA GLY A 485 32.30 70.94 31.69
C GLY A 485 32.49 70.05 32.91
N LEU A 486 33.62 70.22 33.63
CA LEU A 486 33.92 69.49 34.86
C LEU A 486 32.92 69.81 35.97
N LYS A 487 32.65 71.09 36.24
CA LYS A 487 31.66 71.51 37.27
C LYS A 487 30.25 71.00 36.97
N ASN A 488 29.83 71.03 35.70
CA ASN A 488 28.52 70.47 35.33
C ASN A 488 28.48 68.94 35.48
N PHE A 489 29.60 68.25 35.28
CA PHE A 489 29.72 66.81 35.52
C PHE A 489 29.72 66.47 37.02
N GLU A 490 30.45 67.23 37.85
CA GLU A 490 30.44 67.11 39.31
C GLU A 490 29.06 67.42 39.91
N ASN A 491 28.37 68.45 39.42
CA ASN A 491 26.99 68.75 39.78
C ASN A 491 26.02 67.63 39.37
N MET A 492 26.16 67.08 38.16
CA MET A 492 25.33 65.94 37.71
C MET A 492 25.61 64.66 38.52
N ILE A 493 26.86 64.41 38.93
CA ILE A 493 27.19 63.30 39.82
C ILE A 493 26.59 63.53 41.20
N THR A 494 26.70 64.72 41.78
CA THR A 494 26.19 65.03 43.13
C THR A 494 24.66 65.10 43.21
N GLU A 495 23.97 65.47 42.13
CA GLU A 495 22.50 65.33 42.03
C GLU A 495 22.08 63.85 41.95
N ARG A 496 22.82 63.02 41.20
CA ARG A 496 22.53 61.58 41.05
C ARG A 496 23.00 60.71 42.21
N SER A 497 23.94 61.20 43.03
CA SER A 497 24.42 60.52 44.24
C SER A 497 23.70 60.96 45.52
N ARG A 498 22.61 61.73 45.42
CA ARG A 498 21.64 61.88 46.51
C ARG A 498 20.96 60.52 46.77
N ILE A 499 21.58 59.75 47.66
CA ILE A 499 21.04 58.52 48.22
C ILE A 499 19.66 58.82 48.80
N ILE A 500 18.62 58.20 48.25
CA ILE A 500 17.32 58.10 48.91
C ILE A 500 17.54 57.15 50.10
N PRO A 501 17.33 57.58 51.35
CA PRO A 501 17.46 56.69 52.49
C PRO A 501 16.24 55.75 52.52
N LEU A 502 16.35 54.59 51.86
CA LEU A 502 15.48 53.46 52.17
C LEU A 502 15.94 52.85 53.49
N ASP A 503 15.11 52.99 54.51
CA ASP A 503 15.31 52.43 55.85
C ASP A 503 15.02 50.91 55.81
N VAL A 504 15.95 50.14 55.23
CA VAL A 504 15.82 48.69 55.08
C VAL A 504 16.06 48.04 56.45
N LYS A 505 14.96 47.68 57.13
CA LYS A 505 14.99 46.69 58.19
C LYS A 505 15.38 45.34 57.61
N VAL A 506 16.64 44.98 57.79
CA VAL A 506 17.15 43.64 57.56
C VAL A 506 16.50 42.70 58.59
N SER A 507 15.69 41.76 58.12
CA SER A 507 15.38 40.53 58.85
C SER A 507 16.20 39.40 58.23
N ASP A 508 17.25 38.97 58.94
CA ASP A 508 18.04 37.80 58.58
C ASP A 508 17.19 36.53 58.76
N GLU A 509 16.73 35.94 57.67
CA GLU A 509 16.23 34.56 57.68
C GLU A 509 16.81 33.74 56.52
N SER A 510 18.06 33.34 56.77
CA SER A 510 18.71 32.09 56.39
C SER A 510 18.23 31.35 55.12
N LEU A 511 19.08 31.37 54.10
CA LEU A 511 19.09 30.45 52.97
C LEU A 511 19.38 28.99 53.41
N LEU A 512 18.45 28.30 54.07
CA LEU A 512 18.57 26.86 54.37
C LEU A 512 17.25 26.15 54.80
N GLU A 513 16.16 26.28 54.04
CA GLU A 513 15.00 25.36 54.16
C GLU A 513 14.51 24.79 52.82
N GLY A 514 15.47 24.46 51.95
CA GLY A 514 15.21 23.61 50.80
C GLY A 514 15.31 22.13 51.14
N MET A 515 14.34 21.55 51.87
CA MET A 515 14.01 20.11 51.88
C MET A 515 12.84 19.77 52.84
N ALA A 516 11.61 20.10 52.45
CA ALA A 516 10.40 19.50 53.01
C ALA A 516 9.46 19.09 51.88
N LEU A 517 9.06 17.81 51.88
CA LEU A 517 8.30 17.13 50.83
C LEU A 517 6.94 17.82 50.53
N GLU A 518 6.77 18.39 49.33
CA GLU A 518 5.45 18.78 48.86
C GLU A 518 4.61 17.54 48.50
N ILE A 519 3.66 17.23 49.37
CA ILE A 519 2.66 16.18 49.19
C ILE A 519 1.56 16.71 48.27
N SER A 520 1.37 16.05 47.12
CA SER A 520 0.11 15.90 46.36
C SER A 520 -0.93 17.02 46.56
N THR A 521 -0.84 18.11 45.80
CA THR A 521 -1.91 19.09 45.67
C THR A 521 -3.12 18.47 44.96
N VAL A 522 -4.10 18.02 45.75
CA VAL A 522 -5.46 17.74 45.25
C VAL A 522 -6.07 19.10 44.85
N PRO A 523 -6.50 19.29 43.59
CA PRO A 523 -7.04 20.58 43.14
C PRO A 523 -8.25 20.99 43.97
N THR A 524 -8.34 22.28 44.31
CA THR A 524 -9.46 22.78 45.10
C THR A 524 -10.76 22.70 44.31
N ARG A 525 -11.90 22.59 45.01
CA ARG A 525 -13.23 22.46 44.40
C ARG A 525 -13.57 23.60 43.44
N GLU A 526 -12.99 24.77 43.65
CA GLU A 526 -13.18 25.96 42.82
C GLU A 526 -12.37 25.90 41.52
N GLU A 527 -11.14 25.39 41.58
CA GLU A 527 -10.32 25.13 40.38
C GLU A 527 -10.93 24.02 39.51
N ILE A 528 -11.42 22.94 40.13
CA ILE A 528 -12.15 21.88 39.41
C ILE A 528 -13.40 22.46 38.73
N LYS A 529 -14.15 23.33 39.43
CA LYS A 529 -15.29 24.03 38.83
C LYS A 529 -14.86 24.92 37.65
N ARG A 530 -13.80 25.72 37.78
CA ARG A 530 -13.30 26.59 36.71
C ARG A 530 -12.91 25.78 35.48
N ILE A 531 -12.10 24.73 35.65
CA ILE A 531 -11.66 23.84 34.58
C ILE A 531 -12.86 23.12 33.93
N SER A 532 -13.84 22.66 34.72
CA SER A 532 -15.06 22.06 34.17
C SER A 532 -15.91 23.07 33.38
N GLY A 533 -15.94 24.34 33.78
CA GLY A 533 -16.61 25.41 33.05
C GLY A 533 -15.93 25.70 31.71
N GLU A 534 -14.60 25.85 31.70
CA GLU A 534 -13.82 26.04 30.47
C GLU A 534 -14.02 24.88 29.48
N ILE A 535 -14.06 23.63 29.94
CA ILE A 535 -14.31 22.46 29.09
C ILE A 535 -15.73 22.48 28.50
N VAL A 536 -16.75 22.88 29.28
CA VAL A 536 -18.13 23.02 28.79
C VAL A 536 -18.25 24.17 27.78
N ASP A 537 -17.59 25.31 28.02
CA ASP A 537 -17.57 26.46 27.09
C ASP A 537 -16.84 26.17 25.78
N ILE A 538 -15.83 25.29 25.80
CA ILE A 538 -15.14 24.82 24.59
C ILE A 538 -16.04 23.85 23.79
N ASN A 539 -16.75 22.96 24.47
CA ASN A 539 -17.64 21.99 23.83
C ASN A 539 -18.91 22.65 23.25
N THR A 540 -19.52 23.62 23.95
CA THR A 540 -20.67 24.37 23.42
C THR A 540 -20.30 25.20 22.19
N LYS A 541 -19.14 25.88 22.20
CA LYS A 541 -18.63 26.61 21.02
C LYS A 541 -18.33 25.71 19.83
N THR A 542 -17.89 24.46 20.06
CA THR A 542 -17.67 23.49 18.97
C THR A 542 -18.97 22.87 18.47
N GLU A 543 -19.98 22.66 19.32
CA GLU A 543 -21.33 22.29 18.89
C GLU A 543 -22.01 23.39 18.05
N GLU A 544 -21.89 24.67 18.43
CA GLU A 544 -22.39 25.80 17.62
C GLU A 544 -21.67 25.91 16.26
N TYR A 545 -20.37 25.62 16.21
CA TYR A 545 -19.60 25.58 14.96
C TYR A 545 -20.05 24.43 14.04
N MET A 546 -20.33 23.26 14.61
CA MET A 546 -20.83 22.09 13.88
C MET A 546 -22.28 22.29 13.40
N ALA A 547 -23.14 22.90 14.22
CA ALA A 547 -24.53 23.19 13.87
C ALA A 547 -24.67 24.27 12.77
N SER A 548 -23.76 25.25 12.74
CA SER A 548 -23.75 26.31 11.72
C SER A 548 -23.22 25.86 10.36
N HIS A 549 -22.35 24.84 10.31
CA HIS A 549 -21.74 24.34 9.07
C HIS A 549 -22.33 23.01 8.57
N GLY A 550 -23.31 22.43 9.28
CA GLY A 550 -23.97 21.16 8.95
C GLY A 550 -25.13 21.23 7.93
N LYS A 551 -25.22 22.29 7.11
CA LYS A 551 -26.21 22.41 6.03
C LYS A 551 -25.58 22.76 4.69
N LEU A 552 -25.12 21.75 3.96
CA LEU A 552 -24.98 21.71 2.50
C LEU A 552 -24.94 20.25 2.01
#